data_AF-A0A4Q7YP47-F1
#
_entry.id   AF-A0A4Q7YP47-F1
#
_cell.length_a   1.000
_cell.length_b   1.000
_cell.length_c   1.000
_cell.angle_alpha   90.00
_cell.angle_beta   90.00
_cell.angle_gamma   90.00
#
_symmetry.space_group_name_H-M   'P 1'
#
loop_
_entity.id
_entity.type
_entity.pdbx_description
1 polymer ?
#
loop_
_entity_poly.entity_id
_entity_poly.type
_entity_poly.pdbx_seq_one_letter_code
_entity_poly.pdbx_strand_id
1 'polypeptide(L)'
;MFERILRALRLLAMTAWVGGLAFFAFVVAPVAFGRLPSTHDAGLVVGGSLSILHWIGLVGGVLFCLATATLWFRAEVPARVGFAIEMVLAGIMLAVTAYSQFQILPSMERDRIAAGGAIETADISSPARIDFERLHVWSERLEGLVLLCGIGVVLVLARESQWPETGKISRI
;
A
#
# COMPACT_ATOMS: atom_id res chain seq x y z
N MET A 1 28.67 6.24 0.01
CA MET A 1 28.13 4.93 0.44
C MET A 1 26.77 5.08 1.11
N PHE A 2 26.65 5.94 2.13
CA PHE A 2 25.40 6.21 2.87
C PHE A 2 24.18 6.53 1.98
N GLU A 3 24.27 7.50 1.07
CA GLU A 3 23.14 7.88 0.20
C GLU A 3 22.69 6.76 -0.74
N ARG A 4 23.61 5.89 -1.17
CA ARG A 4 23.28 4.71 -1.98
C ARG A 4 22.45 3.70 -1.17
N ILE A 5 22.75 3.53 0.12
CA ILE A 5 21.99 2.67 1.02
C ILE A 5 20.57 3.22 1.19
N LEU A 6 20.41 4.54 1.39
CA LEU A 6 19.09 5.17 1.51
C LEU A 6 18.25 5.00 0.25
N ARG A 7 18.85 5.18 -0.93
CA ARG A 7 18.17 4.98 -2.22
C ARG A 7 17.80 3.52 -2.45
N ALA A 8 18.69 2.59 -2.11
CA ALA A 8 18.38 1.16 -2.16
C ALA A 8 17.24 0.78 -1.21
N LEU A 9 17.23 1.34 0.01
CA LEU A 9 16.16 1.12 0.98
C LEU A 9 14.82 1.64 0.47
N ARG A 10 14.78 2.83 -0.13
CA ARG A 10 13.58 3.41 -0.75
C ARG A 10 13.04 2.52 -1.87
N LEU A 11 13.93 2.04 -2.74
CA LEU A 11 13.56 1.13 -3.82
C LEU A 11 13.01 -0.19 -3.28
N LEU A 12 13.69 -0.83 -2.34
CA LEU A 12 13.25 -2.09 -1.72
C LEU A 12 11.89 -1.94 -1.04
N ALA A 13 11.67 -0.86 -0.30
CA ALA A 13 10.40 -0.56 0.34
C ALA A 13 9.25 -0.45 -0.68
N MET A 14 9.44 0.31 -1.76
CA MET A 14 8.42 0.47 -2.79
C MET A 14 8.22 -0.79 -3.63
N THR A 15 9.28 -1.55 -3.93
CA THR A 15 9.16 -2.84 -4.61
C THR A 15 8.35 -3.84 -3.79
N ALA A 16 8.63 -3.95 -2.48
CA ALA A 16 7.89 -4.84 -1.60
C ALA A 16 6.42 -4.42 -1.46
N TRP A 17 6.16 -3.13 -1.25
CA TRP A 17 4.80 -2.64 -1.01
C TRP A 17 3.97 -2.59 -2.29
N VAL A 18 4.41 -1.85 -3.31
CA VAL A 18 3.65 -1.66 -4.56
C VAL A 18 3.60 -2.95 -5.37
N GLY A 19 4.72 -3.68 -5.43
CA GLY A 19 4.77 -4.98 -6.10
C GLY A 19 3.91 -6.03 -5.38
N GLY A 20 3.96 -6.07 -4.04
CA GLY A 20 3.11 -6.92 -3.23
C GLY A 20 1.62 -6.60 -3.42
N LEU A 21 1.26 -5.32 -3.48
CA LEU A 21 -0.12 -4.88 -3.70
C LEU A 21 -0.64 -5.22 -5.09
N ALA A 22 0.18 -5.02 -6.13
CA ALA A 22 -0.17 -5.45 -7.48
C ALA A 22 -0.35 -6.97 -7.58
N PHE A 23 0.57 -7.75 -7.00
CA PHE A 23 0.45 -9.21 -6.96
C PHE A 23 -0.78 -9.66 -6.19
N PHE A 24 -1.09 -9.01 -5.07
CA PHE A 24 -2.28 -9.29 -4.28
C PHE A 24 -3.56 -9.07 -5.10
N ALA A 25 -3.70 -7.89 -5.71
CA ALA A 25 -4.90 -7.48 -6.43
C ALA A 25 -5.12 -8.30 -7.72
N PHE A 26 -4.07 -8.55 -8.50
CA PHE A 26 -4.20 -9.18 -9.82
C PHE A 26 -3.98 -10.70 -9.81
N VAL A 27 -3.42 -11.26 -8.73
CA VAL A 27 -3.12 -12.71 -8.65
C VAL A 27 -3.76 -13.34 -7.42
N VAL A 28 -3.41 -12.92 -6.21
CA VAL A 28 -3.84 -13.61 -4.99
C VAL A 28 -5.36 -13.62 -4.85
N ALA A 29 -6.01 -12.45 -4.93
CA ALA A 29 -7.46 -12.37 -4.78
C ALA A 29 -8.22 -13.12 -5.89
N PRO A 30 -7.94 -12.89 -7.20
CA PRO A 30 -8.62 -13.64 -8.26
C PRO A 30 -8.40 -15.15 -8.20
N VAL A 31 -7.19 -15.61 -7.86
CA VAL A 31 -6.89 -17.04 -7.74
C VAL A 31 -7.63 -17.65 -6.55
N ALA A 32 -7.65 -16.98 -5.40
CA ALA A 32 -8.37 -17.46 -4.22
C ALA A 32 -9.86 -17.63 -4.50
N PHE A 33 -10.52 -16.60 -5.03
CA PHE A 33 -11.95 -16.65 -5.37
C PHE A 33 -12.28 -17.57 -6.55
N GLY A 34 -11.32 -17.83 -7.44
CA GLY A 34 -11.52 -18.71 -8.60
C GLY A 34 -11.19 -20.18 -8.36
N ARG A 35 -10.50 -20.53 -7.26
CA ARG A 35 -9.96 -21.89 -7.04
C ARG A 35 -10.36 -22.53 -5.73
N LEU A 36 -10.71 -21.75 -4.70
CA LEU A 36 -11.08 -22.32 -3.41
C LEU A 36 -12.53 -22.84 -3.42
N PRO A 37 -12.86 -23.87 -2.59
CA PRO A 37 -14.17 -24.52 -2.62
C PRO A 37 -15.33 -23.61 -2.20
N SER A 38 -15.07 -22.57 -1.41
CA SER A 38 -16.07 -21.62 -0.94
C SER A 38 -15.55 -20.19 -0.96
N THR A 39 -16.47 -19.23 -1.06
CA THR A 39 -16.16 -17.79 -0.93
C THR A 39 -15.67 -17.44 0.47
N HIS A 40 -16.13 -18.17 1.48
CA HIS A 40 -15.64 -18.05 2.84
C HIS A 40 -14.14 -18.36 2.94
N ASP A 41 -13.69 -19.50 2.42
CA ASP A 41 -12.27 -19.90 2.43
C ASP A 41 -11.40 -18.88 1.68
N ALA A 42 -11.90 -18.39 0.54
CA ALA A 42 -11.23 -17.33 -0.21
C ALA A 42 -11.11 -16.03 0.60
N GLY A 43 -12.18 -15.62 1.28
CA GLY A 43 -12.18 -14.46 2.17
C GLY A 43 -11.16 -14.57 3.31
N LEU A 44 -10.98 -15.75 3.89
CA LEU A 44 -9.98 -15.99 4.93
C LEU A 44 -8.54 -15.81 4.40
N VAL A 45 -8.24 -16.41 3.24
CA VAL A 45 -6.92 -16.28 2.60
C VAL A 45 -6.64 -14.85 2.18
N VAL A 46 -7.61 -14.19 1.53
CA VAL A 46 -7.47 -12.81 1.05
C VAL A 46 -7.35 -11.84 2.21
N GLY A 47 -8.21 -11.95 3.24
CA GLY A 47 -8.17 -11.08 4.42
C GLY A 47 -6.86 -11.22 5.22
N GLY A 48 -6.40 -12.46 5.44
CA GLY A 48 -5.13 -12.71 6.11
C GLY A 48 -3.93 -12.18 5.30
N SER A 49 -3.93 -12.41 3.99
CA SER A 49 -2.88 -11.92 3.09
C SER A 49 -2.83 -10.39 3.04
N LEU A 50 -4.00 -9.74 2.98
CA LEU A 50 -4.10 -8.27 2.95
C LEU A 50 -3.59 -7.66 4.25
N SER A 51 -3.93 -8.23 5.42
CA SER A 51 -3.43 -7.75 6.70
C SER A 51 -1.90 -7.83 6.80
N ILE A 52 -1.29 -8.91 6.31
CA ILE A 52 0.18 -9.03 6.26
C ILE A 52 0.77 -8.00 5.28
N LEU A 53 0.16 -7.84 4.11
CA LEU A 53 0.58 -6.86 3.12
C LEU A 53 0.49 -5.42 3.65
N HIS A 54 -0.55 -5.07 4.40
CA HIS A 54 -0.65 -3.78 5.08
C HIS A 54 0.51 -3.56 6.04
N TRP A 55 0.91 -4.56 6.82
CA TRP A 55 2.08 -4.43 7.69
C TRP A 55 3.39 -4.25 6.92
N ILE A 56 3.58 -4.98 5.83
CA ILE A 56 4.71 -4.77 4.91
C ILE A 56 4.70 -3.33 4.40
N GLY A 57 3.53 -2.82 4.00
CA GLY A 57 3.34 -1.46 3.52
C GLY A 57 3.56 -0.39 4.57
N LEU A 58 3.04 -0.56 5.79
CA LEU A 58 3.20 0.40 6.89
C LEU A 58 4.66 0.51 7.32
N VAL A 59 5.33 -0.63 7.54
CA VAL A 59 6.76 -0.64 7.91
C VAL A 59 7.61 -0.11 6.75
N GLY A 60 7.40 -0.61 5.54
CA GLY A 60 8.12 -0.18 4.35
C GLY A 60 7.92 1.30 4.04
N GLY A 61 6.69 1.81 4.15
CA GLY A 61 6.35 3.20 3.94
C GLY A 61 6.98 4.15 4.96
N VAL A 62 7.02 3.76 6.25
CA VAL A 62 7.75 4.54 7.27
C VAL A 62 9.24 4.58 6.95
N LEU A 63 9.86 3.43 6.62
CA LEU A 63 11.27 3.37 6.24
C LEU A 63 11.56 4.21 4.99
N PHE A 64 10.68 4.16 4.00
CA PHE A 64 10.74 4.99 2.80
C PHE A 64 10.71 6.47 3.18
N CYS A 65 9.74 6.91 3.97
CA CYS A 65 9.61 8.31 4.38
C CYS A 65 10.84 8.81 5.15
N LEU A 66 11.39 8.01 6.07
CA LEU A 66 12.59 8.37 6.82
C LEU A 66 13.82 8.51 5.90
N ALA A 67 13.99 7.58 4.95
CA ALA A 67 15.08 7.64 3.99
C ALA A 67 14.92 8.83 3.03
N THR A 68 13.72 9.08 2.53
CA THR A 68 13.38 10.20 1.64
C THR A 68 13.59 11.54 2.35
N ALA A 69 13.15 11.69 3.59
CA ALA A 69 13.38 12.89 4.40
C ALA A 69 14.89 13.14 4.62
N THR A 70 15.65 12.09 4.90
CA THR A 70 17.10 12.19 5.10
C THR A 70 17.82 12.67 3.83
N LEU A 71 17.39 12.19 2.65
CA LEU A 71 17.92 12.66 1.36
C LEU A 71 17.47 14.10 1.05
N TRP A 72 16.22 14.45 1.37
CA TRP A 72 15.69 15.80 1.17
C TRP A 72 16.49 16.88 1.91
N PHE A 73 16.87 16.64 3.17
CA PHE A 73 17.71 17.58 3.95
C PHE A 73 19.09 17.80 3.33
N ARG A 74 19.57 16.88 2.50
CA ARG A 74 20.89 16.92 1.86
C ARG A 74 20.84 17.37 0.39
N ALA A 75 19.64 17.60 -0.14
CA ALA A 75 19.40 17.89 -1.55
C ALA A 75 19.46 19.38 -1.88
N GLU A 76 19.90 19.71 -3.10
CA GLU A 76 19.76 21.04 -3.69
C GLU A 76 18.29 21.40 -3.91
N VAL A 77 17.98 22.69 -3.93
CA VAL A 77 16.60 23.22 -4.03
C VAL A 77 15.80 22.60 -5.20
N PRO A 78 16.34 22.40 -6.41
CA PRO A 78 15.58 21.80 -7.51
C PRO A 78 15.19 20.33 -7.25
N ALA A 79 16.05 19.56 -6.57
CA ALA A 79 15.81 18.14 -6.28
C ALA A 79 14.79 17.95 -5.12
N ARG A 80 14.61 18.94 -4.26
CA ARG A 80 13.68 18.88 -3.11
C ARG A 80 12.22 18.71 -3.50
N VAL A 81 11.83 19.21 -4.68
CA VAL A 81 10.44 19.09 -5.16
C VAL A 81 10.07 17.63 -5.40
N GLY A 82 10.95 16.85 -6.00
CA GLY A 82 10.68 15.44 -6.28
C GLY A 82 10.56 14.60 -5.01
N PHE A 83 11.50 14.76 -4.08
CA PHE A 83 11.39 14.15 -2.75
C PHE A 83 10.12 14.56 -1.98
N ALA A 84 9.68 15.82 -2.12
CA ALA A 84 8.43 16.28 -1.49
C ALA A 84 7.20 15.59 -2.11
N ILE A 85 7.16 15.43 -3.44
CA ILE A 85 6.08 14.70 -4.12
C ILE A 85 6.02 13.25 -3.62
N GLU A 86 7.17 12.57 -3.55
CA GLU A 86 7.24 11.20 -3.03
C GLU A 86 6.73 11.10 -1.59
N MET A 87 7.12 12.04 -0.72
CA MET A 87 6.66 12.09 0.67
C MET A 87 5.15 12.28 0.78
N VAL A 88 4.57 13.15 -0.04
CA VAL A 88 3.11 13.38 -0.05
C VAL A 88 2.37 12.13 -0.51
N LEU A 89 2.80 11.52 -1.62
CA LEU A 89 2.18 10.30 -2.14
C LEU A 89 2.30 9.13 -1.15
N ALA A 90 3.50 8.89 -0.61
CA ALA A 90 3.72 7.86 0.40
C ALA A 90 2.96 8.13 1.70
N GLY A 91 2.82 9.40 2.09
CA GLY A 91 2.01 9.83 3.24
C GLY A 91 0.53 9.50 3.05
N ILE A 92 -0.03 9.75 1.86
CA ILE A 92 -1.42 9.35 1.52
C ILE A 92 -1.55 7.84 1.60
N MET A 93 -0.62 7.10 0.99
CA MET A 93 -0.64 5.63 1.01
C MET A 93 -0.63 5.09 2.45
N LEU A 94 0.26 5.61 3.31
CA LEU A 94 0.35 5.21 4.71
C LEU A 94 -0.94 5.49 5.47
N ALA A 95 -1.53 6.68 5.30
CA ALA A 95 -2.77 7.06 5.97
C ALA A 95 -3.94 6.16 5.54
N VAL A 96 -4.07 5.91 4.23
CA VAL A 96 -5.12 5.05 3.67
C VAL A 96 -4.94 3.60 4.12
N THR A 97 -3.73 3.04 4.02
CA THR A 97 -3.44 1.68 4.46
C THR A 97 -3.63 1.52 5.97
N ALA A 98 -3.25 2.50 6.79
CA ALA A 98 -3.51 2.47 8.23
C ALA A 98 -5.01 2.48 8.53
N TYR A 99 -5.78 3.33 7.85
CA TYR A 99 -7.24 3.36 7.98
C TYR A 99 -7.87 2.03 7.58
N SER A 100 -7.45 1.45 6.45
CA SER A 100 -7.89 0.13 5.98
C SER A 100 -7.59 -0.95 7.03
N GLN A 101 -6.34 -1.00 7.52
CA GLN A 101 -5.85 -1.99 8.48
C GLN A 101 -6.54 -1.94 9.85
N PHE A 102 -6.75 -0.74 10.39
CA PHE A 102 -7.19 -0.57 11.78
C PHE A 102 -8.68 -0.26 11.92
N GLN A 103 -9.36 0.14 10.85
CA GLN A 103 -10.79 0.46 10.88
C GLN A 103 -11.60 -0.46 9.97
N ILE A 104 -11.24 -0.57 8.69
CA ILE A 104 -12.06 -1.30 7.71
C ILE A 104 -12.00 -2.82 7.95
N LEU A 105 -10.81 -3.41 7.98
CA LEU A 105 -10.62 -4.86 8.17
C LEU A 105 -11.27 -5.37 9.47
N PRO A 106 -11.05 -4.74 10.64
CA PRO A 106 -11.70 -5.16 11.88
C PRO A 106 -13.22 -5.01 11.84
N SER A 107 -13.75 -4.00 11.12
CA SER A 107 -15.20 -3.82 10.99
C SER A 107 -15.82 -4.92 10.15
N MET A 108 -15.21 -5.24 9.01
CA MET A 108 -15.64 -6.36 8.18
C MET A 108 -15.60 -7.70 8.94
N GLU A 109 -14.58 -7.92 9.77
CA GLU A 109 -14.51 -9.14 10.58
C GLU A 109 -15.63 -9.21 11.64
N ARG A 110 -15.98 -8.08 12.26
CA ARG A 110 -17.14 -8.02 13.18
C ARG A 110 -18.44 -8.34 12.46
N ASP A 111 -18.65 -7.78 11.27
CA ASP A 111 -19.85 -8.06 10.47
C ASP A 111 -19.92 -9.52 10.04
N ARG A 112 -18.77 -10.10 9.65
CA ARG A 112 -18.65 -11.52 9.32
C ARG A 112 -19.06 -12.41 10.48
N ILE A 113 -18.59 -12.12 11.68
CA ILE A 113 -18.97 -12.86 12.90
C ILE A 113 -20.47 -12.69 13.20
N ALA A 114 -20.98 -11.46 13.11
CA ALA A 114 -22.40 -11.16 13.37
C ALA A 114 -23.35 -11.85 12.36
N ALA A 115 -22.87 -12.09 11.14
CA ALA A 115 -23.59 -12.82 10.09
C ALA A 115 -23.53 -14.36 10.23
N GLY A 116 -22.89 -14.89 11.28
CA GLY A 116 -22.74 -16.34 11.49
C GLY A 116 -21.53 -16.96 10.80
N GLY A 117 -20.60 -16.13 10.28
CA GLY A 117 -19.30 -16.54 9.77
C GLY A 117 -19.19 -16.52 8.24
N ALA A 118 -20.05 -17.24 7.52
CA ALA A 118 -20.06 -17.27 6.06
C ALA A 118 -21.03 -16.19 5.52
N ILE A 119 -20.50 -15.02 5.14
CA ILE A 119 -21.30 -13.84 4.74
C ILE A 119 -22.29 -14.16 3.61
N GLU A 120 -21.90 -15.00 2.65
CA GLU A 120 -22.72 -15.38 1.51
C GLU A 120 -24.00 -16.12 1.90
N THR A 121 -23.98 -16.81 3.04
CA THR A 121 -25.11 -17.60 3.56
C THR A 121 -26.09 -16.75 4.38
N ALA A 122 -25.67 -15.56 4.80
CA ALA A 122 -26.54 -14.65 5.53
C ALA A 122 -27.62 -14.07 4.61
N ASP A 123 -28.80 -13.83 5.19
CA ASP A 123 -29.91 -13.21 4.46
C ASP A 123 -29.48 -11.88 3.83
N ILE A 124 -29.93 -11.60 2.61
CA ILE A 124 -29.57 -10.39 1.88
C ILE A 124 -30.04 -9.10 2.57
N SER A 125 -31.08 -9.20 3.41
CA SER A 125 -31.57 -8.10 4.24
C SER A 125 -30.85 -7.98 5.59
N SER A 126 -29.89 -8.88 5.89
CA SER A 126 -29.09 -8.82 7.11
C SER A 126 -28.27 -7.52 7.16
N PRO A 127 -28.41 -6.70 8.21
CA PRO A 127 -27.61 -5.48 8.36
C PRO A 127 -26.11 -5.73 8.31
N ALA A 128 -25.64 -6.84 8.89
CA ALA A 128 -24.22 -7.20 8.90
C ALA A 128 -23.70 -7.50 7.48
N ARG A 129 -24.48 -8.22 6.67
CA ARG A 129 -24.11 -8.51 5.27
C ARG A 129 -24.03 -7.23 4.44
N ILE A 130 -25.02 -6.34 4.58
CA ILE A 130 -25.06 -5.07 3.86
C ILE A 130 -23.84 -4.19 4.23
N ASP A 131 -23.50 -4.12 5.51
CA ASP A 131 -22.34 -3.35 5.98
C ASP A 131 -21.02 -3.94 5.46
N PHE A 132 -20.87 -5.25 5.53
CA PHE A 132 -19.71 -5.98 5.01
C PHE A 132 -19.50 -5.73 3.52
N GLU A 133 -20.54 -5.87 2.69
CA GLU A 133 -20.44 -5.66 1.24
C GLU A 133 -20.06 -4.21 0.92
N ARG A 134 -20.63 -3.24 1.65
CA ARG A 134 -20.27 -1.81 1.50
C ARG A 134 -18.80 -1.58 1.87
N LEU A 135 -18.35 -2.11 3.01
CA LEU A 135 -16.97 -1.97 3.48
C LEU A 135 -15.98 -2.70 2.56
N HIS A 136 -16.35 -3.85 2.00
CA HIS A 136 -15.53 -4.59 1.05
C HIS A 136 -15.24 -3.75 -0.20
N VAL A 137 -16.28 -3.19 -0.83
CA VAL A 137 -16.12 -2.30 -2.00
C VAL A 137 -15.29 -1.06 -1.64
N TRP A 138 -15.48 -0.50 -0.45
CA TRP A 138 -14.65 0.61 0.00
C TRP A 138 -13.18 0.21 0.17
N SER A 139 -12.90 -0.93 0.79
CA SER A 139 -11.53 -1.44 0.96
C SER A 139 -10.83 -1.59 -0.39
N GLU A 140 -11.49 -2.19 -1.38
CA GLU A 140 -10.95 -2.40 -2.73
C GLU A 140 -10.58 -1.08 -3.41
N ARG A 141 -11.45 -0.07 -3.29
CA ARG A 141 -11.19 1.28 -3.84
C ARG A 141 -10.01 1.96 -3.15
N LEU A 142 -9.88 1.80 -1.83
CA LEU A 142 -8.75 2.33 -1.07
C LEU A 142 -7.44 1.66 -1.47
N GLU A 143 -7.43 0.33 -1.65
CA GLU A 143 -6.27 -0.38 -2.18
C GLU A 143 -5.91 0.08 -3.61
N GLY A 144 -6.92 0.31 -4.46
CA GLY A 144 -6.72 0.88 -5.79
C GLY A 144 -6.08 2.27 -5.74
N LEU A 145 -6.51 3.14 -4.82
CA LEU A 145 -5.90 4.45 -4.60
C LEU A 145 -4.44 4.33 -4.15
N VAL A 146 -4.14 3.43 -3.19
CA VAL A 146 -2.78 3.16 -2.71
C VAL A 146 -1.89 2.68 -3.85
N LEU A 147 -2.39 1.79 -4.72
CA LEU A 147 -1.66 1.30 -5.88
C LEU A 147 -1.34 2.43 -6.87
N LEU A 148 -2.32 3.29 -7.18
CA LEU A 148 -2.11 4.43 -8.09
C LEU A 148 -1.09 5.43 -7.53
N CYS A 149 -1.18 5.77 -6.24
CA CYS A 149 -0.18 6.60 -5.57
C CYS A 149 1.20 5.94 -5.58
N GLY A 150 1.28 4.62 -5.34
CA GLY A 150 2.52 3.85 -5.35
C GLY A 150 3.20 3.82 -6.72
N ILE A 151 2.44 3.66 -7.80
CA ILE A 151 2.95 3.82 -9.16
C ILE A 151 3.50 5.24 -9.36
N GLY A 152 2.78 6.26 -8.87
CA GLY A 152 3.25 7.64 -8.86
C GLY A 152 4.61 7.81 -8.16
N VAL A 153 4.77 7.22 -6.97
CA VAL A 153 6.06 7.22 -6.24
C VAL A 153 7.16 6.57 -7.07
N VAL A 154 6.91 5.38 -7.64
CA VAL A 154 7.90 4.66 -8.46
C VAL A 154 8.32 5.47 -9.69
N LEU A 155 7.38 6.15 -10.34
CA LEU A 155 7.67 7.01 -11.50
C LEU A 155 8.52 8.24 -11.13
N VAL A 156 8.29 8.84 -9.96
CA VAL A 156 9.12 9.95 -9.47
C VAL A 156 10.51 9.45 -9.09
N LEU A 157 10.59 8.31 -8.39
CA LEU A 157 11.84 7.68 -7.99
C LEU A 157 12.70 7.29 -9.20
N ALA A 158 12.09 6.83 -10.29
CA ALA A 158 12.79 6.52 -11.54
C ALA A 158 13.47 7.76 -12.17
N ARG A 159 12.94 8.96 -11.92
CA ARG A 159 13.47 10.23 -12.45
C ARG A 159 14.55 10.85 -11.56
N GLU A 160 14.79 10.30 -10.37
CA GLU A 160 15.72 10.85 -9.38
C GLU A 160 17.15 10.96 -9.91
N SER A 161 17.59 10.02 -10.76
CA SER A 161 18.91 10.07 -11.42
C SER A 161 19.13 11.26 -12.36
N GLN A 162 18.04 11.93 -12.77
CA GLN A 162 18.06 13.09 -13.64
C GLN A 162 18.16 14.40 -12.86
N TRP A 163 18.01 14.37 -11.53
CA TRP A 163 18.07 15.58 -10.73
C TRP A 163 19.51 16.08 -10.62
N PRO A 164 19.73 17.39 -10.52
CA PRO A 164 21.05 17.94 -10.22
C PRO A 164 21.48 17.40 -8.85
N GLU A 165 22.29 16.34 -8.84
CA GLU A 165 22.86 15.82 -7.60
C GLU A 165 23.93 16.80 -7.11
N THR A 166 23.92 17.08 -5.80
CA THR A 166 25.02 17.72 -5.08
C THR A 166 26.33 17.01 -5.44
N GLY A 167 27.17 17.64 -6.26
CA GLY A 167 28.48 17.08 -6.60
C GLY A 167 28.94 17.17 -8.04
N LYS A 168 28.25 17.87 -8.96
CA LYS A 168 28.97 18.51 -10.06
C LYS A 168 29.75 19.70 -9.51
N ILE A 169 30.84 19.42 -8.78
CA ILE A 169 31.95 20.37 -8.71
C ILE A 169 32.27 20.67 -10.17
N SER A 170 32.15 21.95 -10.52
CA SER A 170 32.62 22.50 -11.78
C SER A 170 33.91 21.79 -12.18
N ARG A 171 33.89 21.00 -13.26
CA ARG A 171 35.13 20.62 -13.93
C ARG A 171 35.64 21.90 -14.59
N ILE A 172 36.39 22.67 -13.81
CA ILE A 172 37.34 23.64 -14.33
C ILE A 172 38.54 22.84 -14.84
#